data_AF-A0AAD9JLK3-F1
#
_entry.id   AF-A0AAD9JLK3-F1
#
_cell.length_a   1.000
_cell.length_b   1.000
_cell.length_c   1.000
_cell.angle_alpha   90.00
_cell.angle_beta   90.00
_cell.angle_gamma   90.00
#
_symmetry.space_group_name_H-M   'P 1'
#
loop_
_entity.id
_entity.type
_entity.pdbx_description
1 polymer ?
#
loop_
_entity_poly.entity_id
_entity_poly.type
_entity_poly.pdbx_seq_one_letter_code
_entity_poly.pdbx_strand_id
1 'polypeptide(L)'
;MYVCMYVCMYVCMYVCMYVCMYVCMYVCMYVCMYVCKYVCMYVLCMYVCMYVCMYVCMYVCMYVCMYVCMYVCMYVCMYVCMHVCMYVCMYVCMYVCMYVCMYVCM
;
A
#
# COMPACT_ATOMS: atom_id res chain seq x y z
N MET A 1 2.25 40.86 62.14
CA MET A 1 1.15 39.90 61.96
C MET A 1 0.29 40.23 60.74
N TYR A 2 -0.46 41.35 60.73
CA TYR A 2 -1.32 41.72 59.59
C TYR A 2 -0.57 41.93 58.25
N VAL A 3 0.57 42.61 58.27
CA VAL A 3 1.38 42.84 57.06
C VAL A 3 1.91 41.53 56.48
N CYS A 4 2.42 40.63 57.34
CA CYS A 4 2.89 39.31 56.90
C CYS A 4 1.77 38.46 56.27
N MET A 5 0.57 38.49 56.85
CA MET A 5 -0.60 37.78 56.31
C MET A 5 -1.02 38.35 54.94
N TYR A 6 -1.03 39.68 54.80
CA TYR A 6 -1.37 40.34 53.53
C TYR A 6 -0.37 40.02 52.42
N VAL A 7 0.93 40.07 52.73
CA VAL A 7 2.00 39.75 51.77
C VAL A 7 1.94 38.27 51.39
N CYS A 8 1.78 37.36 52.34
CA CYS A 8 1.63 35.93 52.04
C CYS A 8 0.42 35.66 51.14
N MET A 9 -0.74 36.26 51.44
CA MET A 9 -1.96 36.08 50.63
C MET A 9 -1.78 36.63 49.21
N TYR A 10 -1.18 37.82 49.08
CA TYR A 10 -0.96 38.43 47.78
C TYR A 10 0.01 37.62 46.93
N VAL A 11 1.13 37.18 47.51
CA VAL A 11 2.13 36.36 46.82
C VAL A 11 1.57 35.00 46.45
N CYS A 12 0.87 34.32 47.37
CA CYS A 12 0.22 33.04 47.05
C CYS A 12 -0.81 33.18 45.92
N MET A 13 -1.66 34.20 45.96
CA MET A 13 -2.66 34.43 44.91
C MET A 13 -2.01 34.74 43.57
N TYR A 14 -1.00 35.62 43.56
CA TYR A 14 -0.33 36.01 42.32
C TYR A 14 0.44 34.84 41.71
N VAL A 15 1.19 34.10 42.54
CA VAL A 15 1.97 32.94 42.09
C VAL A 15 1.05 31.81 41.65
N CYS A 16 0.01 31.46 42.41
CA CYS A 16 -0.94 30.43 41.99
C CYS A 16 -1.65 30.83 40.69
N MET A 17 -2.12 32.08 40.56
CA MET A 17 -2.79 32.52 39.33
C MET A 17 -1.83 32.52 38.14
N TYR A 18 -0.63 33.09 38.28
CA TYR A 18 0.33 33.12 37.18
C TYR A 18 0.79 31.72 36.80
N VAL A 19 1.21 30.90 37.77
CA VAL A 19 1.74 29.55 37.51
C VAL A 19 0.63 28.66 36.96
N CYS A 20 -0.57 28.64 37.55
CA CYS A 20 -1.66 27.83 37.01
C CYS A 20 -2.06 28.30 35.61
N MET A 21 -2.20 29.60 35.36
CA MET A 21 -2.57 30.11 34.04
C MET A 21 -1.49 29.85 33.00
N TYR A 22 -0.23 30.15 33.30
CA TYR A 22 0.87 29.92 32.36
C TYR A 22 1.08 28.44 32.10
N VAL A 23 1.15 27.60 33.14
CA VAL A 23 1.41 26.17 32.98
C VAL A 23 0.23 25.50 32.29
N CYS A 24 -1.02 25.76 32.69
CA CYS A 24 -2.17 25.18 32.00
C CYS A 24 -2.24 25.64 30.55
N MET A 25 -2.07 26.94 30.26
CA MET A 25 -2.14 27.45 28.88
C MET A 25 -0.99 26.90 28.03
N TYR A 26 0.26 26.97 28.51
CA TYR A 26 1.39 26.47 27.76
C TYR A 26 1.31 24.96 27.56
N VAL A 27 1.08 24.18 28.62
CA VAL A 27 1.08 22.72 28.54
C VAL A 27 -0.12 22.26 27.71
N CYS A 28 -1.33 22.78 27.92
CA CYS A 28 -2.47 22.40 27.08
C CYS A 28 -2.25 22.80 25.63
N MET A 29 -1.80 24.02 25.34
CA MET A 29 -1.58 24.45 23.95
C MET A 29 -0.45 23.67 23.29
N TYR A 30 0.69 23.49 23.96
CA TYR A 30 1.80 22.72 23.39
C TYR A 30 1.42 21.26 23.23
N VAL A 31 0.90 20.59 24.25
CA VAL A 31 0.57 19.17 24.18
C VAL A 31 -0.54 18.94 23.17
N CYS A 32 -1.63 19.72 23.16
CA CYS A 32 -2.67 19.57 22.14
C CYS A 32 -2.12 19.84 20.74
N MET A 33 -1.38 20.93 20.52
CA MET A 33 -0.84 21.24 19.19
C MET A 33 0.18 20.22 18.73
N TYR A 34 1.13 19.82 19.57
CA TYR A 34 2.14 18.82 19.20
C TYR A 34 1.49 17.47 19.01
N VAL A 35 0.75 16.95 19.99
CA VAL A 35 0.17 15.61 19.89
C VAL A 35 -0.83 15.54 18.74
N CYS A 36 -1.76 16.48 18.62
CA CYS A 36 -2.73 16.45 17.52
C CYS A 36 -2.05 16.65 16.16
N LYS A 37 -1.09 17.57 16.03
CA LYS A 37 -0.49 17.82 14.71
C LYS A 37 0.52 16.73 14.33
N TYR A 38 1.40 16.33 15.24
CA TYR A 38 2.42 15.32 14.94
C TYR A 38 1.81 13.92 14.82
N VAL A 39 0.96 13.49 15.75
CA VAL A 39 0.38 12.15 15.70
C VAL A 39 -0.65 12.07 14.57
N CYS A 40 -1.55 13.04 14.47
CA CYS A 40 -2.65 12.95 13.50
C CYS A 40 -2.21 13.26 12.05
N MET A 41 -1.27 14.18 11.82
CA MET A 41 -0.78 14.41 10.45
C MET A 41 0.36 13.45 10.09
N TYR A 42 1.36 13.32 10.95
CA TYR A 42 2.59 12.63 10.57
C TYR A 42 2.41 11.11 10.61
N VAL A 43 1.80 10.56 11.67
CA VAL A 43 1.63 9.11 11.79
C VAL A 43 0.48 8.63 10.92
N LEU A 44 -0.70 9.25 11.04
CA LEU A 44 -1.87 8.78 10.31
C LEU A 44 -1.78 9.08 8.81
N CYS A 45 -1.53 10.32 8.38
CA CYS A 45 -1.52 10.60 6.93
C CYS A 45 -0.27 10.05 6.25
N MET A 46 0.93 10.30 6.76
CA MET A 46 2.14 9.86 6.04
C MET A 46 2.28 8.34 6.11
N TYR A 47 2.16 7.75 7.29
CA TYR A 47 2.38 6.31 7.44
C TYR A 47 1.25 5.54 6.77
N VAL A 48 -0.02 5.81 7.07
CA VAL A 48 -1.11 5.01 6.48
C VAL A 48 -1.20 5.25 4.99
N CYS A 49 -1.19 6.49 4.49
CA CYS A 49 -1.32 6.70 3.04
C CYS A 49 -0.08 6.19 2.30
N MET A 50 1.15 6.48 2.74
CA MET A 50 2.33 6.02 2.00
C MET A 50 2.50 4.51 2.10
N TYR A 51 2.38 3.92 3.28
CA TYR A 51 2.55 2.47 3.41
C TYR A 51 1.43 1.73 2.71
N VAL A 52 0.17 2.08 2.95
CA VAL A 52 -0.96 1.36 2.32
C VAL A 52 -0.95 1.56 0.81
N CYS A 53 -0.75 2.78 0.29
CA CYS A 53 -0.69 2.98 -1.16
C CYS A 53 0.52 2.26 -1.77
N MET A 54 1.72 2.39 -1.20
CA MET A 54 2.91 1.74 -1.77
C MET A 54 2.79 0.21 -1.69
N TYR A 55 2.38 -0.33 -0.55
CA TYR A 55 2.27 -1.76 -0.36
C TYR A 55 1.16 -2.32 -1.24
N VAL A 56 -0.04 -1.75 -1.23
CA VAL A 56 -1.15 -2.24 -2.05
C VAL A 56 -0.84 -2.07 -3.55
N CYS A 57 -0.33 -0.92 -4.00
CA CYS A 57 0.04 -0.76 -5.40
C CYS A 57 1.15 -1.72 -5.82
N MET A 58 2.23 -1.86 -5.04
CA MET A 58 3.33 -2.77 -5.39
C MET A 58 2.87 -4.22 -5.36
N TYR A 59 2.18 -4.65 -4.30
CA TYR A 59 1.72 -6.04 -4.19
C TYR A 59 0.71 -6.36 -5.28
N VAL A 60 -0.34 -5.54 -5.43
CA VAL A 60 -1.39 -5.81 -6.42
C VAL A 60 -0.82 -5.74 -7.82
N CYS A 61 -0.03 -4.72 -8.18
CA CYS A 61 0.57 -4.66 -9.52
C CYS A 61 1.53 -5.83 -9.76
N MET A 62 2.42 -6.16 -8.82
CA MET A 62 3.35 -7.27 -9.00
C MET A 62 2.62 -8.60 -9.08
N TYR A 63 1.66 -8.86 -8.19
CA TYR A 63 0.93 -10.12 -8.16
C TYR A 63 0.06 -10.25 -9.41
N VAL A 64 -0.72 -9.24 -9.77
CA VAL A 64 -1.60 -9.27 -10.94
C VAL A 64 -0.77 -9.34 -12.21
N CYS A 65 0.28 -8.53 -12.39
CA CYS A 65 1.12 -8.62 -13.57
C CYS A 65 1.83 -9.98 -13.66
N MET A 66 2.42 -10.47 -12.57
CA MET A 66 3.10 -11.77 -12.59
C MET A 66 2.12 -12.91 -12.85
N TYR A 67 0.99 -12.96 -12.14
CA TYR A 67 0.00 -14.02 -12.34
C TYR A 67 -0.59 -13.94 -13.74
N VAL A 68 -1.10 -12.79 -14.16
CA VAL A 68 -1.75 -12.66 -15.46
C VAL A 68 -0.75 -12.92 -16.58
N CYS A 69 0.44 -12.32 -16.55
CA CYS A 69 1.45 -12.59 -17.58
C CYS A 69 1.90 -14.05 -17.57
N MET A 70 2.21 -14.63 -16.42
CA MET A 70 2.66 -16.02 -16.37
C MET A 70 1.56 -16.99 -16.78
N TYR A 71 0.35 -16.86 -16.22
CA TYR A 71 -0.75 -17.75 -16.55
C TYR A 71 -1.16 -17.58 -18.00
N VAL A 72 -1.45 -16.36 -18.46
CA VAL A 72 -1.95 -16.14 -19.82
C VAL A 72 -0.86 -16.50 -20.83
N CYS A 73 0.39 -16.06 -20.66
CA CYS A 73 1.44 -16.43 -21.62
C CYS A 73 1.72 -17.93 -21.59
N MET A 74 1.82 -18.57 -20.42
CA MET A 74 2.07 -20.02 -20.37
C MET A 74 0.90 -20.80 -20.93
N TYR A 75 -0.34 -20.50 -20.54
CA TYR A 75 -1.50 -21.21 -21.06
C TYR A 75 -1.64 -20.99 -22.56
N VAL A 76 -1.65 -19.74 -23.03
CA VAL A 76 -1.86 -19.45 -24.45
C VAL A 76 -0.71 -20.02 -25.28
N CYS A 77 0.55 -19.81 -24.89
CA CYS A 77 1.67 -20.37 -25.65
C CYS A 77 1.67 -21.91 -25.61
N MET A 78 1.46 -22.54 -24.47
CA MET A 78 1.44 -24.01 -24.39
C MET A 78 0.25 -24.58 -25.15
N TYR A 79 -0.95 -24.07 -24.94
CA TYR A 79 -2.15 -24.61 -25.60
C TYR A 79 -2.11 -24.37 -27.10
N VAL A 80 -1.85 -23.13 -27.53
CA VAL A 80 -1.85 -22.79 -28.95
C VAL A 80 -0.69 -23.47 -29.66
N CYS A 81 0.53 -23.39 -29.15
CA CYS A 81 1.66 -24.06 -29.82
C CYS A 81 1.48 -25.59 -29.82
N MET A 82 1.10 -26.21 -28.70
CA MET A 82 0.95 -27.67 -28.68
C MET A 82 -0.23 -28.12 -29.54
N HIS A 83 -1.41 -27.53 -29.40
CA HIS A 83 -2.56 -27.98 -30.17
C HIS A 83 -2.45 -27.64 -31.64
N VAL A 84 -2.06 -26.42 -31.99
CA VAL A 84 -1.96 -26.02 -33.40
C VAL A 84 -0.82 -26.76 -34.07
N CYS A 85 0.38 -26.83 -33.48
CA CYS A 85 1.48 -27.55 -34.12
C CYS A 85 1.18 -29.05 -34.22
N MET A 86 0.62 -29.68 -33.17
CA MET A 86 0.30 -31.11 -33.23
C MET A 86 -0.82 -31.38 -34.25
N TYR A 87 -1.91 -30.62 -34.23
CA TYR A 87 -3.00 -30.83 -35.18
C TYR A 87 -2.56 -30.56 -36.60
N VAL A 88 -1.91 -29.42 -36.86
CA VAL A 88 -1.48 -29.05 -38.21
C VAL A 88 -0.43 -30.03 -38.72
N CYS A 89 0.60 -30.36 -37.94
CA CYS A 89 1.60 -31.34 -38.39
C CYS A 89 0.97 -32.72 -38.63
N MET A 90 0.12 -33.21 -37.72
CA MET A 90 -0.48 -34.53 -37.89
C MET A 90 -1.44 -34.56 -39.08
N TYR A 91 -2.35 -33.59 -39.20
CA TYR A 91 -3.29 -33.54 -40.32
C TYR A 91 -2.60 -33.33 -41.65
N VAL A 92 -1.69 -32.35 -41.74
CA VAL A 92 -1.01 -32.03 -42.99
C VAL A 92 -0.09 -33.19 -43.38
N CYS A 93 0.71 -33.75 -42.47
CA CYS A 93 1.55 -34.90 -42.80
C CYS A 93 0.72 -36.12 -43.22
N MET A 94 -0.38 -36.43 -42.52
CA MET A 94 -1.23 -37.57 -42.87
C MET A 94 -1.92 -37.36 -44.22
N TYR A 95 -2.49 -36.17 -44.47
CA TYR A 95 -3.13 -35.86 -45.75
C TYR A 95 -2.13 -35.88 -46.90
N VAL A 96 -0.99 -35.20 -46.74
CA VAL A 96 0.03 -35.13 -47.79
C VAL A 96 0.59 -36.53 -48.07
N CYS A 97 0.93 -37.31 -47.04
CA CYS A 97 1.41 -38.68 -47.23
C CYS A 97 0.37 -39.57 -47.94
N MET A 98 -0.90 -39.49 -47.53
CA MET A 98 -1.98 -40.27 -48.16
C MET A 98 -2.18 -39.87 -49.62
N TYR A 99 -2.22 -38.57 -49.92
CA TYR A 99 -2.36 -38.08 -51.29
C TYR A 99 -1.15 -38.46 -52.15
N VAL A 100 0.07 -38.25 -51.66
CA VAL A 100 1.29 -38.60 -52.41
C VAL A 100 1.36 -40.11 -52.65
N CYS A 101 1.09 -40.96 -51.64
CA CYS A 101 1.04 -42.41 -51.84
C CYS A 101 -0.01 -42.82 -52.86
N MET A 102 -1.21 -42.22 -52.83
CA MET A 102 -2.26 -42.51 -53.80
C MET A 102 -1.87 -42.11 -55.23
N TYR A 103 -1.21 -40.96 -55.43
CA TYR A 103 -0.78 -40.50 -56.75
C TYR A 103 0.47 -41.22 -57.28
N VAL A 104 1.34 -41.73 -56.41
CA VAL A 104 2.57 -42.44 -56.80
C VAL A 104 2.31 -43.94 -57.01
N CYS A 105 1.31 -44.52 -56.33
CA CYS A 105 0.92 -45.93 -56.48
C CYS A 105 -0.15 -46.18 -57.55
N MET A 106 -0.63 -45.13 -58.23
CA MET A 106 -1.52 -45.20 -59.41
C MET A 106 -0.69 -44.96 -60.68
#